data_AF-A0A5J4Y041-F1
#
_entry.id   AF-A0A5J4Y041-F1
#
_cell.length_a   1.000
_cell.length_b   1.000
_cell.length_c   1.000
_cell.angle_alpha   90.00
_cell.angle_beta   90.00
_cell.angle_gamma   90.00
#
_symmetry.space_group_name_H-M   'P 1'
#
loop_
_entity.id
_entity.type
_entity.pdbx_description
1 polymer ?
#
loop_
_entity_poly.entity_id
_entity_poly.type
_entity_poly.pdbx_seq_one_letter_code
_entity_poly.pdbx_strand_id
1 'polypeptide(L)'
;EQLQEQLSCLGLSTAQLSPAAASDLQCIAAAAQALRLQGCQNSAFLLALSQLRIQESQLACAQHESQELATWLAHKQNSAVQQLKKLRSALDSAQSDGIAATDQTTGYHHNIAMLTQKEQQYTHQLQVLEEKLASVQYSPLLRHTALMQRQMQYDQQAKEVAAKEARLAQFLDLPPDMTAAKSVYEQKLQSLKSAREQLEDGLAGL
;
A
#
# COMPACT_ATOMS: atom_id res chain seq x y z
N GLU A 1 -81.10 39.31 31.27
CA GLU A 1 -81.13 37.84 31.37
C GLU A 1 -80.42 37.16 30.20
N GLN A 2 -80.89 37.28 28.96
CA GLN A 2 -80.25 36.61 27.80
C GLN A 2 -78.76 36.94 27.60
N LEU A 3 -78.35 38.22 27.69
CA LEU A 3 -76.93 38.61 27.63
C LEU A 3 -76.11 38.05 28.80
N GLN A 4 -76.75 37.86 29.96
CA GLN A 4 -76.11 37.34 31.17
C GLN A 4 -75.87 35.83 31.06
N GLU A 5 -76.80 35.10 30.43
CA GLU A 5 -76.64 33.69 30.05
C GLU A 5 -75.61 33.50 28.92
N GLN A 6 -75.58 34.39 27.92
CA GLN A 6 -74.58 34.34 26.86
C GLN A 6 -73.16 34.61 27.39
N LEU A 7 -73.02 35.54 28.34
CA LEU A 7 -71.76 35.79 29.04
C LEU A 7 -71.37 34.63 29.96
N SER A 8 -72.32 33.98 30.63
CA SER A 8 -72.02 32.82 31.47
C SER A 8 -71.59 31.60 30.65
N CYS A 9 -72.13 31.41 29.44
CA CYS A 9 -71.63 30.40 28.49
C CYS A 9 -70.17 30.67 28.04
N LEU A 10 -69.72 31.91 28.08
CA LEU A 10 -68.34 32.32 27.81
C LEU A 10 -67.44 32.23 29.06
N GLY A 11 -67.98 31.81 30.21
CA GLY A 11 -67.28 31.78 31.50
C GLY A 11 -67.09 33.16 32.15
N LEU A 12 -67.77 34.18 31.66
CA LEU A 12 -67.66 35.57 32.13
C LEU A 12 -68.82 35.91 33.08
N SER A 13 -68.48 36.29 34.31
CA SER A 13 -69.43 36.79 35.30
C SER A 13 -69.65 38.28 35.11
N THR A 14 -70.91 38.75 35.10
CA THR A 14 -71.25 40.18 35.06
C THR A 14 -70.71 40.98 36.24
N ALA A 15 -70.28 40.31 37.33
CA ALA A 15 -69.64 40.95 38.48
C ALA A 15 -68.15 41.26 38.24
N GLN A 16 -67.52 40.70 37.20
CA GLN A 16 -66.10 40.92 36.88
C GLN A 16 -65.87 41.97 35.78
N LEU A 17 -66.95 42.56 35.24
CA LEU A 17 -66.83 43.58 34.21
C LEU A 17 -66.52 44.96 34.80
N SER A 18 -65.67 45.71 34.11
CA SER A 18 -65.43 47.13 34.41
C SER A 18 -66.70 47.95 34.17
N PRO A 19 -66.90 49.08 34.86
CA PRO A 19 -68.10 49.91 34.71
C PRO A 19 -68.28 50.44 33.28
N ALA A 20 -67.18 50.66 32.53
CA ALA A 20 -67.21 51.04 31.12
C ALA A 20 -67.68 49.88 30.22
N ALA A 21 -67.19 48.66 30.46
CA ALA A 21 -67.63 47.48 29.70
C ALA A 21 -69.12 47.17 29.97
N ALA A 22 -69.61 47.46 31.17
CA ALA A 22 -71.03 47.32 31.52
C ALA A 22 -71.92 48.33 30.78
N SER A 23 -71.49 49.59 30.64
CA SER A 23 -72.25 50.60 29.88
C SER A 23 -72.25 50.31 28.37
N ASP A 24 -71.13 49.82 27.84
CA ASP A 24 -71.03 49.46 26.42
C ASP A 24 -71.93 48.26 26.09
N LEU A 25 -71.96 47.24 26.95
CA LEU A 25 -72.89 46.11 26.81
C LEU A 25 -74.36 46.53 26.88
N GLN A 26 -74.70 47.49 27.75
CA GLN A 26 -76.05 48.03 27.80
C GLN A 26 -76.42 48.82 26.54
N CYS A 27 -75.49 49.59 25.97
CA CYS A 27 -75.70 50.28 24.69
C CYS A 27 -75.87 49.29 23.52
N ILE A 28 -75.07 48.22 23.50
CA ILE A 28 -75.18 47.15 22.50
C ILE A 28 -76.52 46.40 22.66
N ALA A 29 -76.96 46.13 23.90
CA ALA A 29 -78.26 45.52 24.19
C ALA A 29 -79.42 46.40 23.73
N ALA A 30 -79.37 47.71 24.00
CA ALA A 30 -80.38 48.68 23.59
C ALA A 30 -80.43 48.83 22.06
N ALA A 31 -79.27 48.86 21.40
CA ALA A 31 -79.17 48.88 19.94
C ALA A 31 -79.73 47.58 19.32
N ALA A 32 -79.43 46.43 19.90
CA ALA A 32 -79.95 45.13 19.44
C ALA A 32 -81.48 45.01 19.61
N GLN A 33 -82.03 45.56 20.70
CA GLN A 33 -83.48 45.67 20.89
C GLN A 33 -84.13 46.64 19.90
N ALA A 34 -83.51 47.80 19.64
CA ALA A 34 -83.99 48.77 18.65
C ALA A 34 -84.00 48.19 17.22
N LEU A 35 -83.00 47.36 16.89
CA LEU A 35 -82.91 46.64 15.63
C LEU A 35 -83.82 45.40 15.56
N ARG A 36 -84.62 45.13 16.60
CA ARG A 36 -85.50 43.94 16.72
C ARG A 36 -84.80 42.62 16.44
N LEU A 37 -83.52 42.51 16.82
CA LEU A 37 -82.72 41.28 16.71
C LEU A 37 -83.12 40.23 17.78
N GLN A 38 -84.37 40.26 18.25
CA GLN A 38 -84.95 39.37 19.28
C GLN A 38 -84.89 37.87 18.94
N GLY A 39 -84.41 37.51 17.75
CA GLY A 39 -84.34 36.15 17.23
C GLY A 39 -82.93 35.55 17.11
N CYS A 40 -81.86 36.17 17.61
CA CYS A 40 -80.61 35.43 17.80
C CYS A 40 -80.76 34.53 19.03
N GLN A 41 -81.52 33.44 18.85
CA GLN A 41 -81.71 32.40 19.86
C GLN A 41 -80.33 31.98 20.38
N ASN A 42 -80.19 31.81 21.69
CA ASN A 42 -78.95 31.32 22.32
C ASN A 42 -78.42 30.06 21.62
N SER A 43 -79.31 29.25 21.04
CA SER A 43 -78.99 28.11 20.16
C SER A 43 -78.15 28.50 18.93
N ALA A 44 -78.48 29.56 18.20
CA ALA A 44 -77.74 30.01 17.02
C ALA A 44 -76.33 30.49 17.38
N PHE A 45 -76.19 31.19 18.52
CA PHE A 45 -74.89 31.61 19.03
C PHE A 45 -74.03 30.41 19.46
N LEU A 46 -74.60 29.48 20.23
CA LEU A 46 -73.90 28.26 20.66
C LEU A 46 -73.52 27.35 19.48
N LEU A 47 -74.37 27.28 18.45
CA LEU A 47 -74.06 26.58 17.20
C LEU A 47 -72.94 27.24 16.41
N ALA A 48 -72.94 28.57 16.30
CA ALA A 48 -71.84 29.30 15.65
C ALA A 48 -70.52 29.12 16.41
N LEU A 49 -70.57 29.12 17.76
CA LEU A 49 -69.40 28.94 18.61
C LEU A 49 -68.87 27.50 18.53
N SER A 50 -69.74 26.49 18.52
CA SER A 50 -69.32 25.10 18.31
C SER A 50 -68.77 24.87 16.90
N GLN A 51 -69.37 25.48 15.88
CA GLN A 51 -68.87 25.44 14.50
C GLN A 51 -67.49 26.09 14.39
N LEU A 52 -67.26 27.23 15.05
CA LEU A 52 -65.97 27.90 15.09
C LEU A 52 -64.92 27.04 15.82
N ARG A 53 -65.29 26.38 16.93
CA ARG A 53 -64.41 25.43 17.63
C ARG A 53 -64.05 24.21 16.78
N ILE A 54 -65.00 23.68 16.01
CA ILE A 54 -64.74 22.59 15.06
C ILE A 54 -63.80 23.07 13.94
N GLN A 55 -63.97 24.29 13.44
CA GLN A 55 -63.07 24.87 12.44
C GLN A 55 -61.66 25.09 13.00
N GLU A 56 -61.54 25.59 14.24
CA GLU A 56 -60.25 25.73 14.93
C GLU A 56 -59.54 24.38 15.07
N SER A 57 -60.26 23.33 15.47
CA SER A 57 -59.66 21.99 15.61
C SER A 57 -59.25 21.39 14.27
N GLN A 58 -60.06 21.56 13.21
CA GLN A 58 -59.71 21.13 11.85
C GLN A 58 -58.48 21.86 11.32
N LEU A 59 -58.39 23.18 11.55
CA LEU A 59 -57.21 23.97 11.21
C LEU A 59 -55.98 23.50 11.97
N ALA A 60 -56.10 23.21 13.27
CA ALA A 60 -55.00 22.69 14.07
C ALA A 60 -54.51 21.32 13.55
N CYS A 61 -55.42 20.41 13.18
CA CYS A 61 -55.06 19.14 12.55
C CYS A 61 -54.32 19.33 11.21
N ALA A 62 -54.86 20.18 10.32
CA ALA A 62 -54.22 20.46 9.03
C ALA A 62 -52.85 21.13 9.18
N GLN A 63 -52.70 22.04 10.15
CA GLN A 63 -51.40 22.64 10.48
C GLN A 63 -50.41 21.60 11.00
N HIS A 64 -50.86 20.69 11.85
CA HIS A 64 -50.02 19.62 12.36
C HIS A 64 -49.52 18.69 11.24
N GLU A 65 -50.41 18.24 10.35
CA GLU A 65 -50.05 17.42 9.19
C GLU A 65 -49.06 18.14 8.26
N SER A 66 -49.32 19.43 7.97
CA SER A 66 -48.42 20.24 7.17
C SER A 66 -47.04 20.37 7.82
N GLN A 67 -46.98 20.47 9.15
CA GLN A 67 -45.73 20.59 9.89
C GLN A 67 -44.95 19.27 9.89
N GLU A 68 -45.63 18.12 10.02
CA GLU A 68 -45.00 16.80 9.89
C GLU A 68 -44.41 16.60 8.49
N LEU A 69 -45.16 16.92 7.43
CA LEU A 69 -44.66 16.85 6.06
C LEU A 69 -43.47 17.78 5.84
N ALA A 70 -43.51 19.00 6.37
CA ALA A 70 -42.41 19.96 6.26
C ALA A 70 -41.13 19.44 6.95
N THR A 71 -41.25 18.89 8.15
CA THR A 71 -40.10 18.32 8.89
C THR A 71 -39.53 17.10 8.17
N TRP A 72 -40.39 16.22 7.64
CA TRP A 72 -39.96 15.07 6.85
C TRP A 72 -39.22 15.48 5.58
N LEU A 73 -39.74 16.46 4.83
CA LEU A 73 -39.08 17.00 3.65
C LEU A 73 -37.74 17.64 3.99
N ALA A 74 -37.65 18.42 5.08
CA ALA A 74 -36.40 19.01 5.53
C ALA A 74 -35.36 17.93 5.89
N HIS A 75 -35.78 16.83 6.51
CA HIS A 75 -34.90 15.71 6.80
C HIS A 75 -34.39 15.04 5.51
N LYS A 76 -35.27 14.78 4.54
CA LYS A 76 -34.89 14.21 3.23
C LYS A 76 -33.95 15.13 2.46
N GLN A 77 -34.22 16.43 2.45
CA GLN A 77 -33.36 17.44 1.83
C GLN A 77 -31.98 17.45 2.48
N ASN A 78 -31.91 17.47 3.82
CA ASN A 78 -30.64 17.43 4.54
C ASN A 78 -29.84 16.16 4.24
N SER A 79 -30.51 15.01 4.19
CA SER A 79 -29.88 13.74 3.81
C SER A 79 -29.33 13.78 2.38
N ALA A 80 -30.11 14.30 1.42
CA ALA A 80 -29.67 14.47 0.04
C ALA A 80 -28.47 15.43 -0.07
N VAL A 81 -28.49 16.54 0.66
CA VAL A 81 -27.36 17.50 0.72
C VAL A 81 -26.10 16.83 1.29
N GLN A 82 -26.23 16.02 2.34
CA GLN A 82 -25.10 15.28 2.89
C GLN A 82 -24.53 14.26 1.88
N GLN A 83 -25.39 13.55 1.16
CA GLN A 83 -24.95 12.63 0.10
C GLN A 83 -24.25 13.37 -1.04
N LEU A 84 -24.81 14.50 -1.49
CA LEU A 84 -24.17 15.34 -2.51
C LEU A 84 -22.80 15.86 -2.07
N LYS A 85 -22.64 16.25 -0.79
CA LYS A 85 -21.34 16.63 -0.25
C LYS A 85 -20.34 15.48 -0.30
N LYS A 86 -20.74 14.27 0.10
CA LYS A 86 -19.90 13.07 0.03
C LYS A 86 -19.48 12.73 -1.41
N LEU A 87 -20.42 12.79 -2.35
CA LEU A 87 -20.15 12.55 -3.76
C LEU A 87 -19.21 13.60 -4.33
N ARG A 88 -19.37 14.87 -3.96
CA ARG A 88 -18.48 15.94 -4.40
C ARG A 88 -17.07 15.74 -3.87
N SER A 89 -16.90 15.43 -2.57
CA SER A 89 -15.58 15.14 -2.03
C SER A 89 -14.93 13.91 -2.66
N ALA A 90 -15.70 12.87 -2.99
CA ALA A 90 -15.20 11.69 -3.68
C ALA A 90 -14.80 11.97 -5.13
N LEU A 91 -15.52 12.86 -5.80
CA LEU A 91 -15.19 13.33 -7.15
C LEU A 91 -13.90 14.16 -7.14
N ASP A 92 -13.76 15.07 -6.17
CA ASP A 92 -12.56 15.89 -6.03
C ASP A 92 -11.33 15.01 -5.74
N SER A 93 -11.45 13.99 -4.88
CA SER A 93 -10.36 13.03 -4.63
C SER A 93 -10.04 12.16 -5.85
N ALA A 94 -11.06 11.69 -6.57
CA ALA A 94 -10.84 10.90 -7.79
C ALA A 94 -10.16 11.73 -8.90
N GLN A 95 -10.46 13.03 -8.98
CA GLN A 95 -9.78 13.95 -9.89
C GLN A 95 -8.32 14.17 -9.50
N SER A 96 -8.02 14.39 -8.21
CA SER A 96 -6.62 14.52 -7.77
C SER A 96 -5.82 13.25 -7.99
N ASP A 97 -6.41 12.08 -7.73
CA ASP A 97 -5.76 10.79 -7.96
C ASP A 97 -5.53 10.55 -9.46
N GLY A 98 -6.49 10.95 -10.30
CA GLY A 98 -6.36 10.90 -11.76
C GLY A 98 -5.19 11.75 -12.27
N ILE A 99 -5.04 12.99 -11.77
CA ILE A 99 -3.92 13.88 -12.14
C ILE A 99 -2.59 13.27 -11.70
N ALA A 100 -2.51 12.77 -10.46
CA ALA A 100 -1.29 12.13 -9.97
C ALA A 100 -0.91 10.88 -10.78
N ALA A 101 -1.90 10.07 -11.19
CA ALA A 101 -1.67 8.92 -12.06
C ALA A 101 -1.19 9.34 -13.46
N THR A 102 -1.74 10.42 -14.03
CA THR A 102 -1.26 10.96 -15.32
C THR A 102 0.17 11.48 -15.23
N ASP A 103 0.54 12.14 -14.14
CA ASP A 103 1.91 12.61 -13.93
C ASP A 103 2.90 11.45 -13.74
N GLN A 104 2.50 10.39 -13.01
CA GLN A 104 3.33 9.19 -12.88
C GLN A 104 3.52 8.47 -14.21
N THR A 105 2.44 8.28 -14.97
CA THR A 105 2.50 7.61 -16.28
C THR A 105 3.35 8.37 -17.28
N THR A 106 3.24 9.70 -17.34
CA THR A 106 4.13 10.53 -18.18
C THR A 106 5.59 10.43 -17.74
N GLY A 107 5.87 10.41 -16.42
CA GLY A 107 7.19 10.13 -15.87
C GLY A 107 7.75 8.76 -16.28
N TYR A 108 6.93 7.70 -16.20
CA TYR A 108 7.32 6.37 -16.67
C TYR A 108 7.60 6.34 -18.16
N HIS A 109 6.77 6.99 -18.99
CA HIS A 109 7.01 7.08 -20.43
C HIS A 109 8.33 7.77 -20.75
N HIS A 110 8.66 8.86 -20.05
CA HIS A 110 9.95 9.54 -20.22
C HIS A 110 11.13 8.62 -19.84
N ASN A 111 11.03 7.93 -18.71
CA ASN A 111 12.06 7.00 -18.26
C ASN A 111 12.25 5.83 -19.23
N ILE A 112 11.16 5.26 -19.76
CA ILE A 112 11.22 4.20 -20.78
C ILE A 112 11.93 4.72 -22.03
N ALA A 113 11.56 5.90 -22.53
CA ALA A 113 12.21 6.49 -23.71
C ALA A 113 13.73 6.68 -23.50
N MET A 114 14.13 7.16 -22.32
CA MET A 114 15.55 7.29 -21.95
C MET A 114 16.27 5.94 -21.87
N LEU A 115 15.62 4.91 -21.31
CA LEU A 115 16.19 3.56 -21.25
C LEU A 115 16.35 2.94 -22.63
N THR A 116 15.35 3.08 -23.51
CA THR A 116 15.42 2.62 -24.90
C THR A 116 16.55 3.31 -25.66
N GLN A 117 16.74 4.62 -25.46
CA GLN A 117 17.86 5.33 -26.09
C GLN A 117 19.22 4.81 -25.58
N LYS A 118 19.34 4.55 -24.27
CA LYS A 118 20.57 3.97 -23.68
C LYS A 118 20.83 2.56 -24.20
N GLU A 119 19.80 1.74 -24.34
CA GLU A 119 19.92 0.39 -24.92
C GLU A 119 20.47 0.46 -26.35
N GLN A 120 19.96 1.36 -27.19
CA GLN A 120 20.46 1.56 -28.55
C GLN A 120 21.92 2.04 -28.55
N GLN A 121 22.29 2.93 -27.63
CA GLN A 121 23.67 3.38 -27.50
C GLN A 121 24.61 2.24 -27.10
N TYR A 122 24.22 1.43 -26.11
CA TYR A 122 25.05 0.30 -25.66
C TYR A 122 25.15 -0.81 -26.71
N THR A 123 24.07 -1.12 -27.41
CA THR A 123 24.12 -2.10 -28.51
C THR A 123 25.04 -1.63 -29.63
N HIS A 124 24.98 -0.35 -30.01
CA HIS A 124 25.92 0.21 -30.99
C HIS A 124 27.37 0.17 -30.49
N GLN A 125 27.62 0.56 -29.23
CA GLN A 125 28.96 0.49 -28.65
C GLN A 125 29.51 -0.95 -28.60
N LEU A 126 28.67 -1.93 -28.27
CA LEU A 126 29.04 -3.34 -28.29
C LEU A 126 29.42 -3.79 -29.69
N GLN A 127 28.62 -3.47 -30.71
CA GLN A 127 28.94 -3.79 -32.11
C GLN A 127 30.29 -3.19 -32.52
N VAL A 128 30.53 -1.91 -32.21
CA VAL A 128 31.81 -1.25 -32.51
C VAL A 128 32.98 -1.92 -31.79
N LEU A 129 32.81 -2.35 -30.54
CA LEU A 129 33.84 -3.06 -29.79
C LEU A 129 34.08 -4.47 -30.34
N GLU A 130 33.03 -5.17 -30.75
CA GLU A 130 33.13 -6.49 -31.40
C GLU A 130 33.86 -6.41 -32.74
N GLU A 131 33.56 -5.41 -33.57
CA GLU A 131 34.28 -5.15 -34.81
C GLU A 131 35.76 -4.83 -34.56
N LYS A 132 36.06 -4.01 -33.55
CA LYS A 132 37.44 -3.74 -33.14
C LYS A 132 38.15 -5.00 -32.66
N LEU A 133 37.50 -5.84 -31.85
CA LEU A 133 38.07 -7.11 -31.40
C LEU A 133 38.34 -8.07 -32.58
N ALA A 134 37.43 -8.14 -33.55
CA ALA A 134 37.60 -8.92 -34.76
C ALA A 134 38.78 -8.41 -35.60
N SER A 135 38.94 -7.08 -35.73
CA SER A 135 40.06 -6.48 -36.45
C SER A 135 41.42 -6.78 -35.81
N VAL A 136 41.46 -6.96 -34.48
CA VAL A 136 42.68 -7.19 -33.71
C VAL A 136 43.11 -8.66 -33.71
N GLN A 137 42.43 -9.58 -34.43
CA GLN A 137 42.67 -11.03 -34.35
C GLN A 137 42.79 -11.50 -32.89
N TYR A 138 41.92 -10.96 -32.03
CA TYR A 138 41.97 -11.21 -30.60
C TYR A 138 41.77 -12.69 -30.30
N SER A 139 42.81 -13.35 -29.76
CA SER A 139 42.70 -14.73 -29.32
C SER A 139 42.05 -14.79 -27.93
N PRO A 140 41.02 -15.62 -27.70
CA PRO A 140 40.40 -15.78 -26.39
C PRO A 140 41.36 -16.32 -25.32
N LEU A 141 42.53 -16.83 -25.73
CA LEU A 141 43.65 -17.22 -24.84
C LEU A 141 44.28 -16.01 -24.12
N LEU A 142 44.10 -14.80 -24.64
CA LEU A 142 44.56 -13.53 -24.05
C LEU A 142 43.51 -12.90 -23.13
N ARG A 143 42.37 -13.57 -22.88
CA ARG A 143 41.42 -13.13 -21.85
C ARG A 143 42.09 -13.16 -20.50
N HIS A 144 41.81 -12.15 -19.68
CA HIS A 144 42.34 -12.05 -18.33
C HIS A 144 42.12 -13.35 -17.53
N THR A 145 40.94 -13.96 -17.66
CA THR A 145 40.60 -15.23 -17.01
C THR A 145 41.50 -16.38 -17.46
N ALA A 146 41.77 -16.51 -18.76
CA ALA A 146 42.68 -17.52 -19.31
C ALA A 146 44.14 -17.28 -18.89
N LEU A 147 44.55 -16.01 -18.84
CA LEU A 147 45.88 -15.61 -18.35
C LEU A 147 46.05 -15.93 -16.87
N MET A 148 45.05 -15.65 -16.03
CA MET A 148 45.07 -16.00 -14.61
C MET A 148 45.15 -17.51 -14.41
N GLN A 149 44.37 -18.29 -15.16
CA GLN A 149 44.43 -19.75 -15.08
C GLN A 149 45.81 -20.28 -15.48
N ARG A 150 46.43 -19.74 -16.54
CA ARG A 150 47.81 -20.09 -16.92
C ARG A 150 48.83 -19.70 -15.86
N GLN A 151 48.69 -18.52 -15.24
CA GLN A 151 49.56 -18.07 -14.17
C GLN A 151 49.46 -19.01 -12.96
N MET A 152 48.24 -19.41 -12.58
CA MET A 152 48.05 -20.39 -11.50
C MET A 152 48.70 -21.74 -11.82
N GLN A 153 48.57 -22.23 -13.05
CA GLN A 153 49.22 -23.47 -13.48
C GLN A 153 50.75 -23.36 -13.46
N TYR A 154 51.29 -22.23 -13.92
CA TYR A 154 52.72 -21.95 -13.87
C TYR A 154 53.24 -21.93 -12.43
N ASP A 155 52.55 -21.25 -11.52
CA ASP A 155 52.95 -21.18 -10.11
C ASP A 155 52.90 -22.56 -9.43
N GLN A 156 51.93 -23.41 -9.79
CA GLN A 156 51.86 -24.80 -9.33
C GLN A 156 53.05 -25.63 -9.85
N GLN A 157 53.34 -25.55 -11.15
CA GLN A 157 54.46 -26.25 -11.75
C GLN A 157 55.81 -25.77 -11.19
N ALA A 158 55.97 -24.47 -10.98
CA ALA A 158 57.17 -23.89 -10.37
C ALA A 158 57.38 -24.42 -8.95
N LYS A 159 56.33 -24.56 -8.15
CA LYS A 159 56.40 -25.17 -6.81
C LYS A 159 56.79 -26.65 -6.87
N GLU A 160 56.25 -27.41 -7.81
CA GLU A 160 56.61 -28.82 -7.99
C GLU A 160 58.06 -29.00 -8.44
N VAL A 161 58.53 -28.16 -9.36
CA VAL A 161 59.93 -28.15 -9.81
C VAL A 161 60.85 -27.81 -8.65
N ALA A 162 60.57 -26.73 -7.90
CA ALA A 162 61.35 -26.35 -6.73
C ALA A 162 61.40 -27.47 -5.67
N ALA A 163 60.29 -28.18 -5.44
CA ALA A 163 60.26 -29.32 -4.53
C ALA A 163 61.09 -30.51 -5.03
N LYS A 164 61.09 -30.77 -6.35
CA LYS A 164 61.93 -31.82 -6.97
C LYS A 164 63.40 -31.45 -6.93
N GLU A 165 63.75 -30.19 -7.21
CA GLU A 165 65.12 -29.67 -7.09
C GLU A 165 65.63 -29.77 -5.65
N ALA A 166 64.80 -29.41 -4.65
CA ALA A 166 65.15 -29.57 -3.25
C ALA A 166 65.40 -31.05 -2.87
N ARG A 167 64.59 -31.98 -3.39
CA ARG A 167 64.83 -33.42 -3.21
C ARG A 167 66.09 -33.91 -3.91
N LEU A 168 66.36 -33.43 -5.12
CA LEU A 168 67.59 -33.77 -5.85
C LEU A 168 68.82 -33.23 -5.12
N ALA A 169 68.77 -32.01 -4.60
CA ALA A 169 69.84 -31.44 -3.77
C ALA A 169 70.08 -32.31 -2.53
N GLN A 170 69.02 -32.76 -1.84
CA GLN A 170 69.16 -33.72 -0.74
C GLN A 170 69.84 -35.02 -1.20
N PHE A 171 69.44 -35.60 -2.33
CA PHE A 171 70.10 -36.81 -2.85
C PHE A 171 71.56 -36.60 -3.25
N LEU A 172 71.93 -35.40 -3.70
CA LEU A 172 73.31 -35.03 -4.04
C LEU A 172 74.16 -34.76 -2.77
N ASP A 173 73.54 -34.30 -1.69
CA ASP A 173 74.18 -34.06 -0.38
C ASP A 173 74.27 -35.33 0.49
N LEU A 174 73.51 -36.39 0.19
CA LEU A 174 73.73 -37.69 0.80
C LEU A 174 75.05 -38.25 0.25
N PRO A 175 76.12 -38.42 1.06
CA PRO A 175 77.26 -39.20 0.61
C PRO A 175 76.73 -40.59 0.23
N PRO A 176 77.14 -41.16 -0.93
CA PRO A 176 76.72 -42.49 -1.31
C PRO A 176 76.99 -43.41 -0.13
N ASP A 177 76.01 -44.23 0.30
CA ASP A 177 76.11 -45.08 1.49
C ASP A 177 77.25 -46.11 1.33
N MET A 178 78.48 -45.62 1.54
CA MET A 178 79.73 -46.33 1.34
C MET A 178 79.84 -47.50 2.32
N THR A 179 79.10 -47.44 3.44
CA THR A 179 78.97 -48.51 4.43
C THR A 179 78.24 -49.72 3.84
N ALA A 180 77.11 -49.50 3.17
CA ALA A 180 76.37 -50.56 2.46
C ALA A 180 77.16 -51.07 1.24
N ALA A 181 77.82 -50.18 0.49
CA ALA A 181 78.65 -50.59 -0.64
C ALA A 181 79.88 -51.42 -0.20
N LYS A 182 80.53 -51.06 0.91
CA LYS A 182 81.66 -51.80 1.47
C LYS A 182 81.27 -53.18 1.97
N SER A 183 80.14 -53.32 2.69
CA SER A 183 79.69 -54.64 3.17
C SER A 183 79.35 -55.59 2.02
N VAL A 184 78.74 -55.08 0.95
CA VAL A 184 78.48 -55.87 -0.28
C VAL A 184 79.77 -56.25 -0.98
N TYR A 185 80.73 -55.32 -1.08
CA TYR A 185 82.05 -55.60 -1.66
C TYR A 185 82.81 -56.67 -0.87
N GLU A 186 82.82 -56.60 0.46
CA GLU A 186 83.46 -57.58 1.34
C GLU A 186 82.80 -58.97 1.22
N GLN A 187 81.47 -59.04 1.17
CA GLN A 187 80.76 -60.30 0.91
C GLN A 187 81.11 -60.88 -0.46
N LYS A 188 81.19 -60.05 -1.51
CA LYS A 188 81.59 -60.51 -2.85
C LYS A 188 83.04 -60.98 -2.88
N LEU A 189 83.94 -60.29 -2.18
CA LEU A 189 85.34 -60.69 -2.05
C LEU A 189 85.47 -62.04 -1.34
N GLN A 190 84.72 -62.26 -0.25
CA GLN A 190 84.68 -63.55 0.43
C GLN A 190 84.13 -64.65 -0.47
N SER A 191 83.05 -64.40 -1.22
CA SER A 191 82.49 -65.37 -2.16
C SER A 191 83.46 -65.73 -3.31
N LEU A 192 84.27 -64.77 -3.77
CA LEU A 192 85.31 -65.00 -4.78
C LEU A 192 86.48 -65.80 -4.22
N LYS A 193 86.89 -65.54 -2.97
CA LYS A 193 87.93 -66.33 -2.31
C LYS A 193 87.49 -67.78 -2.12
N SER A 194 86.27 -68.02 -1.63
CA SER A 194 85.74 -69.38 -1.51
C SER A 194 85.60 -70.08 -2.87
N ALA A 195 85.17 -69.36 -3.92
CA ALA A 195 85.10 -69.92 -5.26
C ALA A 195 86.49 -70.25 -5.84
N ARG A 196 87.51 -69.43 -5.51
CA ARG A 196 88.88 -69.68 -5.90
C ARG A 196 89.50 -70.86 -5.15
N GLU A 197 89.29 -70.97 -3.85
CA GLU A 197 89.73 -72.13 -3.05
C GLU A 197 89.07 -73.42 -3.55
N GLN A 198 87.77 -73.38 -3.90
CA GLN A 198 87.09 -74.52 -4.53
C GLN A 198 87.67 -74.90 -5.90
N LEU A 199 88.11 -73.91 -6.69
CA LEU A 199 88.78 -74.18 -7.98
C LEU A 199 90.21 -74.72 -7.77
N GLU A 200 90.94 -74.21 -6.78
CA GLU A 200 92.31 -74.66 -6.46
C GLU A 200 92.29 -76.09 -5.87
N ASP A 201 91.33 -76.42 -4.99
CA ASP A 201 91.10 -77.78 -4.49
C ASP A 201 90.63 -78.73 -5.61
N GLY A 202 89.79 -78.25 -6.53
CA GLY A 202 89.38 -79.01 -7.72
C GLY A 202 90.50 -79.26 -8.72
N LEU A 203 91.50 -78.38 -8.79
CA LEU A 203 92.70 -78.52 -9.63
C LEU A 203 93.79 -79.37 -8.96
N ALA A 204 93.85 -79.42 -7.62
CA ALA A 204 94.77 -80.28 -6.86
C ALA A 204 94.27 -81.74 -6.72
N GLY A 205 93.01 -82.01 -7.09
CA GLY A 205 92.41 -83.34 -7.13
C GLY A 205 92.38 -84.02 -8.51
N LEU A 206 93.06 -83.46 -9.51
CA LEU A 206 93.33 -84.03 -10.85
C LEU A 206 94.80 -84.46 -10.96
#